data_AF-A0A6J6CAD9-F1
#
_entry.id   AF-A0A6J6CAD9-F1
#
_cell.length_a   1.000
_cell.length_b   1.000
_cell.length_c   1.000
_cell.angle_alpha   90.00
_cell.angle_beta   90.00
_cell.angle_gamma   90.00
#
_symmetry.space_group_name_H-M   'P 1'
#
loop_
_entity.id
_entity.type
_entity.pdbx_description
1 polymer ?
#
loop_
_entity_poly.entity_id
_entity_poly.type
_entity_poly.pdbx_seq_one_letter_code
_entity_poly.pdbx_strand_id
1 'polypeptide(L)' 'MSSDPHRVQYRVVFGKKDEAVDGPDDADVVITVPAADAALDPSVAFMQGKLKAAGHTGVLFEVLRNGEAAAVISRLASRP' A
#
# COMPACT_ATOMS: atom_id res chain seq x y z
N MET A 1 -5.95 23.85 10.80
CA MET A 1 -6.01 22.68 9.90
C MET A 1 -4.59 22.17 9.80
N SER A 2 -4.24 21.13 10.57
CA SER A 2 -2.90 20.55 10.50
C SER A 2 -2.93 19.52 9.38
N SER A 3 -2.43 19.90 8.21
CA SER A 3 -2.23 19.00 7.09
C SER A 3 -0.76 18.58 7.09
N ASP A 4 -0.36 17.81 8.11
CA ASP A 4 0.78 16.95 7.87
C ASP A 4 0.35 15.97 6.77
N PRO A 5 1.09 15.84 5.66
CA PRO A 5 0.80 14.82 4.68
C PRO A 5 0.90 13.47 5.41
N HIS A 6 -0.23 12.78 5.52
CA HIS A 6 -0.28 11.49 6.20
C HIS A 6 0.81 10.55 5.66
N ARG A 7 1.58 9.95 6.57
CA ARG A 7 2.72 9.13 6.21
C ARG A 7 2.24 7.73 5.88
N VAL A 8 2.45 7.28 4.64
CA VAL A 8 2.04 5.94 4.18
C VAL A 8 3.27 5.08 3.94
N GLN A 9 3.21 3.83 4.38
CA GLN A 9 4.18 2.81 3.99
C GLN A 9 3.49 1.75 3.13
N TYR A 10 4.07 1.44 1.99
CA TYR A 10 3.61 0.40 1.07
C TYR A 10 4.56 -0.79 1.13
N ARG A 11 4.00 -2.00 1.17
CA ARG A 11 4.74 -3.26 1.21
C ARG A 11 4.20 -4.23 0.16
N VAL A 12 5.04 -4.64 -0.79
CA VAL A 12 4.75 -5.73 -1.73
C VAL A 12 5.53 -6.96 -1.31
N VAL A 13 4.84 -8.05 -0.96
CA VAL A 13 5.46 -9.27 -0.42
C VAL A 13 5.59 -10.32 -1.52
N PHE A 14 6.83 -10.71 -1.84
CA PHE A 14 7.14 -11.73 -2.84
C PHE A 14 7.28 -13.12 -2.22
N GLY A 15 7.63 -13.17 -0.93
CA GLY A 15 7.80 -14.42 -0.20
C GLY A 15 8.22 -14.20 1.24
N LYS A 16 8.64 -15.27 1.91
CA LYS A 16 9.09 -15.20 3.29
C LYS A 16 10.37 -14.36 3.38
N LYS A 17 10.31 -13.22 4.09
CA LYS A 17 11.39 -12.23 4.23
C LYS A 17 11.80 -11.55 2.93
N ASP A 18 10.98 -11.63 1.89
CA ASP A 18 11.21 -10.94 0.63
C ASP A 18 10.06 -9.96 0.38
N GLU A 19 10.36 -8.68 0.59
CA GLU A 19 9.42 -7.58 0.41
C GLU A 19 10.07 -6.34 -0.23
N ALA A 20 9.24 -5.61 -0.96
CA ALA A 20 9.54 -4.27 -1.42
C ALA A 20 8.79 -3.27 -0.56
N VAL A 21 9.51 -2.31 0.00
CA VAL A 21 8.97 -1.32 0.92
C VAL A 21 9.25 0.08 0.38
N ASP A 22 8.24 0.95 0.43
CA ASP A 22 8.35 2.38 0.18
C ASP A 22 7.60 3.15 1.28
N GLY A 23 8.16 4.28 1.72
CA GLY A 23 7.63 5.06 2.84
C GLY A 23 8.26 4.74 4.21
N PRO A 24 8.01 5.59 5.22
CA PRO A 24 8.73 5.57 6.48
C PRO A 24 8.23 4.48 7.44
N ASP A 25 9.09 4.05 8.37
CA ASP A 25 8.77 3.01 9.37
C ASP A 25 7.75 3.45 10.42
N ASP A 26 7.61 4.76 10.64
CA ASP A 26 6.64 5.39 11.55
C ASP A 26 5.39 5.90 10.80
N ALA A 27 4.99 5.20 9.73
CA ALA A 27 3.82 5.54 8.94
C ALA A 27 2.50 5.47 9.74
N ASP A 28 1.59 6.39 9.44
CA ASP A 28 0.22 6.43 9.97
C ASP A 28 -0.62 5.25 9.46
N VAL A 29 -0.28 4.74 8.28
CA VAL A 29 -0.88 3.53 7.71
C VAL A 29 0.16 2.71 6.94
N VAL A 30 0.15 1.41 7.19
CA VAL A 30 0.93 0.42 6.45
C VAL A 30 0.00 -0.38 5.55
N ILE A 31 0.26 -0.34 4.25
CA ILE A 31 -0.48 -1.04 3.21
C ILE A 31 0.36 -2.21 2.71
N THR A 32 -0.14 -3.42 2.86
CA THR A 32 0.56 -4.66 2.48
C THR A 32 -0.24 -5.45 1.45
N VAL A 33 0.41 -5.89 0.37
CA VAL A 33 -0.20 -6.73 -0.66
C VAL A 33 0.77 -7.82 -1.13
N PRO A 34 0.33 -9.06 -1.37
CA PRO A 34 1.15 -10.07 -2.05
C PRO A 34 1.49 -9.64 -3.48
N ALA A 35 2.71 -9.93 -3.94
CA ALA A 35 3.13 -9.63 -5.32
C ALA A 35 2.22 -10.29 -6.36
N ALA A 36 1.69 -11.48 -6.08
CA ALA A 36 0.74 -12.19 -6.94
C ALA A 36 -0.58 -11.43 -7.15
N ASP A 37 -0.94 -10.53 -6.24
CA ASP A 37 -2.15 -9.72 -6.29
C ASP A 37 -1.86 -8.24 -6.62
N ALA A 38 -0.60 -7.85 -6.78
CA ALA A 38 -0.19 -6.45 -6.97
C ALA A 38 -0.63 -5.83 -8.31
N ALA A 39 -1.07 -6.66 -9.26
CA ALA A 39 -1.65 -6.21 -10.54
C ALA A 39 -3.15 -5.88 -10.44
N LEU A 40 -3.82 -6.23 -9.34
CA LEU A 40 -5.22 -5.86 -9.12
C LEU A 40 -5.32 -4.36 -8.79
N ASP A 41 -6.48 -3.78 -9.12
CA ASP A 41 -6.84 -2.47 -8.55
C ASP A 41 -6.78 -2.54 -7.00
N PRO A 42 -6.08 -1.63 -6.31
CA PRO A 42 -5.90 -1.70 -4.86
C PRO A 42 -7.23 -1.68 -4.08
N SER A 43 -8.27 -1.00 -4.57
CA SER A 43 -9.57 -0.98 -3.91
C SER A 43 -10.24 -2.35 -4.03
N VAL A 44 -10.17 -2.99 -5.20
CA VAL A 44 -10.65 -4.36 -5.40
C VAL A 44 -9.87 -5.35 -4.52
N ALA A 45 -8.54 -5.24 -4.49
CA ALA A 45 -7.70 -6.09 -3.64
C ALA A 45 -8.04 -5.94 -2.15
N PHE A 46 -8.34 -4.72 -1.69
CA PHE A 46 -8.77 -4.46 -0.31
C PHE A 46 -10.13 -5.08 -0.02
N MET A 47 -11.12 -4.88 -0.90
CA MET A 47 -12.46 -5.46 -0.75
C MET A 47 -12.46 -6.99 -0.76
N GLN A 48 -11.54 -7.60 -1.50
CA GLN A 48 -11.33 -9.06 -1.51
C GLN A 48 -10.49 -9.57 -0.33
N GLY A 49 -9.99 -8.67 0.52
CA GLY A 49 -9.15 -9.01 1.67
C GLY A 49 -7.73 -9.47 1.29
N LYS A 50 -7.26 -9.18 0.07
CA LYS A 50 -5.92 -9.50 -0.42
C LYS A 50 -4.90 -8.41 -0.07
N LEU A 51 -5.32 -7.15 -0.17
CA LEU A 51 -4.59 -6.02 0.38
C LEU A 51 -5.01 -5.81 1.84
N LYS A 52 -4.02 -5.65 2.71
CA LYS A 52 -4.20 -5.35 4.14
C LYS A 52 -3.75 -3.94 4.41
N ALA A 53 -4.45 -3.28 5.32
CA ALA A 53 -4.08 -1.97 5.82
C ALA A 53 -4.11 -2.00 7.34
N ALA A 54 -3.08 -1.47 7.98
CA ALA A 54 -3.00 -1.30 9.42
C ALA A 54 -2.71 0.16 9.72
N GLY A 55 -3.57 0.82 10.52
CA GLY A 55 -3.43 2.25 10.85
C GLY A 55 -4.66 3.06 10.47
N HIS A 56 -4.46 4.33 10.11
CA HIS A 56 -5.54 5.29 9.91
C HIS A 56 -6.34 5.05 8.61
N THR A 57 -7.55 4.51 8.74
CA THR A 57 -8.41 4.13 7.59
C THR A 57 -8.77 5.29 6.66
N GLY A 58 -8.86 6.53 7.17
CA GLY A 58 -9.09 7.71 6.32
C GLY A 58 -7.99 7.91 5.27
N VAL A 59 -6.73 7.63 5.64
CA VAL A 59 -5.57 7.76 4.76
C VAL A 59 -5.59 6.67 3.69
N LEU A 60 -5.93 5.44 4.08
CA LEU A 60 -6.13 4.35 3.13
C LEU A 60 -7.12 4.76 2.03
N PHE A 61 -8.31 5.25 2.39
CA PHE A 61 -9.31 5.62 1.40
C PHE A 61 -8.88 6.80 0.52
N GLU A 62 -8.10 7.73 1.06
CA GLU A 62 -7.52 8.81 0.28
C GLU A 62 -6.58 8.29 -0.82
N VAL A 63 -5.60 7.44 -0.46
CA VAL A 63 -4.62 6.91 -1.42
C VAL A 63 -5.18 5.88 -2.40
N LEU A 64 -6.26 5.19 -2.00
CA LEU A 64 -7.04 4.34 -2.92
C LEU A 64 -7.79 5.20 -3.95
N ARG A 65 -8.41 6.30 -3.50
CA ARG A 65 -9.21 7.19 -4.35
C ARG A 65 -8.36 8.01 -5.31
N ASN A 66 -7.21 8.51 -4.85
CA ASN A 66 -6.35 9.40 -5.63
C ASN A 66 -5.39 8.63 -6.58
N GLY A 67 -5.34 7.30 -6.49
CA GLY A 67 -4.53 6.43 -7.34
C GLY A 67 -3.06 6.28 -6.92
N GLU A 68 -2.62 6.94 -5.86
CA GLU A 68 -1.25 6.85 -5.34
C GLU A 68 -0.87 5.41 -4.98
N ALA A 69 -1.77 4.70 -4.30
CA ALA A 69 -1.54 3.31 -3.93
C ALA A 69 -1.26 2.42 -5.16
N ALA A 70 -2.00 2.62 -6.25
CA ALA A 70 -1.81 1.84 -7.47
C ALA A 70 -0.45 2.13 -8.11
N ALA A 71 -0.05 3.40 -8.16
CA ALA A 71 1.24 3.81 -8.72
C ALA A 71 2.43 3.25 -7.93
N VAL A 72 2.39 3.35 -6.59
CA VAL A 72 3.48 2.88 -5.73
C VAL A 72 3.57 1.35 -5.72
N ILE A 73 2.43 0.66 -5.58
CA ILE A 73 2.39 -0.81 -5.59
C ILE A 73 2.90 -1.35 -6.93
N SER A 74 2.47 -0.78 -8.05
CA SER A 74 2.94 -1.21 -9.38
C SER A 74 4.45 -1.04 -9.54
N ARG A 75 5.02 0.09 -9.07
CA ARG A 75 6.46 0.34 -9.07
C ARG A 75 7.23 -0.64 -8.18
N LEU A 76 6.69 -0.97 -7.01
CA LEU A 76 7.33 -1.93 -6.09
C LEU A 76 7.26 -3.36 -6.63
N ALA A 77 6.17 -3.71 -7.32
CA ALA A 77 5.99 -5.01 -7.95
C ALA A 77 6.87 -5.21 -9.19
N SER A 78 7.27 -4.14 -9.87
CA SER A 78 8.07 -4.17 -11.11
C SER A 78 9.58 -4.16 -10.90
N ARG A 79 10.05 -4.48 -9.68
CA ARG A 79 11.48 -4.69 -9.41
C ARG A 79 12.10 -5.63 -10.47
N PRO A 80 13.30 -5.34 -11.00
CA PRO A 80 14.00 -6.26 -11.89
C PRO A 80 14.37 -7.57 -11.22
#